data_AF-A0A671Q268-F1
#
_entry.id   AF-A0A671Q268-F1
#
_cell.length_a   1.000
_cell.length_b   1.000
_cell.length_c   1.000
_cell.angle_alpha   90.00
_cell.angle_beta   90.00
_cell.angle_gamma   90.00
#
_symmetry.space_group_name_H-M   'P 1'
#
loop_
_entity.id
_entity.type
_entity.pdbx_description
1 polymer ?
#
loop_
_entity_poly.entity_id
_entity_poly.type
_entity_poly.pdbx_seq_one_letter_code
_entity_poly.pdbx_strand_id
1 'polypeptide(L)'
;MAESERLVFFHVLLRMDDIQLCKDIMKLKQELRKIVAVPDAEKTKKHRQREEKLIQEIHQLVQKRDFLVDDAEVERLREQEEDKEMAEFLQQKLSPLSASSCEDLEIPQSKSYLNLMNISLLTEH
;
A
#
# COMPACT_ATOMS: atom_id res chain seq x y z
N MET A 1 -18.21 16.39 7.44
CA MET A 1 -17.49 15.30 6.77
C MET A 1 -18.08 13.99 7.25
N ALA A 2 -18.72 13.27 6.33
CA ALA A 2 -19.21 11.91 6.59
C ALA A 2 -18.02 10.99 6.90
N GLU A 3 -18.23 9.89 7.63
CA GLU A 3 -17.15 8.94 7.96
C GLU A 3 -16.51 8.33 6.70
N SER A 4 -17.31 8.08 5.66
CA SER A 4 -16.83 7.65 4.34
C SER A 4 -15.88 8.65 3.66
N GLU A 5 -16.10 9.95 3.83
CA GLU A 5 -15.21 11.00 3.29
C GLU A 5 -13.88 11.06 4.06
N ARG A 6 -13.91 10.82 5.37
CA ARG A 6 -12.68 10.77 6.19
C ARG A 6 -11.83 9.55 5.87
N LEU A 7 -12.47 8.42 5.62
CA LEU A 7 -11.82 7.16 5.25
C LEU A 7 -11.11 7.27 3.89
N VAL A 8 -11.80 7.79 2.87
CA VAL A 8 -11.22 8.03 1.54
C VAL A 8 -10.04 8.99 1.64
N PHE A 9 -10.16 10.06 2.44
CA PHE A 9 -9.08 11.00 2.66
C PHE A 9 -7.88 10.34 3.35
N PHE A 10 -8.12 9.50 4.38
CA PHE A 10 -7.07 8.76 5.07
C PHE A 10 -6.33 7.79 4.13
N HIS A 11 -7.04 7.02 3.32
CA HIS A 11 -6.43 6.12 2.33
C HIS A 11 -5.59 6.87 1.29
N VAL A 12 -6.09 8.02 0.80
CA VAL A 12 -5.34 8.84 -0.16
C VAL A 12 -4.08 9.42 0.48
N LEU A 13 -4.15 9.89 1.74
CA LEU A 13 -2.99 10.39 2.47
C LEU A 13 -1.91 9.32 2.67
N LEU A 14 -2.29 8.13 3.14
CA LEU A 14 -1.36 7.00 3.30
C LEU A 14 -0.66 6.65 1.98
N ARG A 15 -1.41 6.66 0.86
CA ARG A 15 -0.85 6.42 -0.47
C ARG A 15 0.10 7.53 -0.90
N MET A 16 -0.22 8.79 -0.64
CA MET A 16 0.67 9.91 -0.96
C MET A 16 1.97 9.86 -0.15
N ASP A 17 1.89 9.55 1.13
CA ASP A 17 3.04 9.42 2.01
C ASP A 17 3.94 8.24 1.60
N ASP A 18 3.37 7.08 1.29
CA ASP A 18 4.12 5.92 0.78
C ASP A 18 4.84 6.24 -0.55
N ILE A 19 4.17 6.92 -1.48
CA ILE A 19 4.79 7.35 -2.74
C ILE A 19 5.98 8.28 -2.47
N GLN A 20 5.85 9.21 -1.52
CA GLN A 20 6.91 10.15 -1.19
C GLN A 20 8.10 9.43 -0.54
N LEU A 21 7.84 8.52 0.40
CA LEU A 21 8.87 7.66 1.00
C LEU A 21 9.58 6.83 -0.07
N CYS A 22 8.84 6.23 -1.00
CA CYS A 22 9.42 5.47 -2.10
C CYS A 22 10.35 6.33 -2.96
N LYS A 23 9.95 7.55 -3.32
CA LYS A 23 10.79 8.49 -4.09
C LYS A 23 12.08 8.83 -3.34
N ASP A 24 12.00 9.10 -2.05
CA ASP A 24 13.16 9.49 -1.25
C ASP A 24 14.11 8.31 -1.01
N ILE A 25 13.58 7.12 -0.72
CA ILE A 25 14.35 5.88 -0.63
C ILE A 25 15.05 5.58 -1.96
N MET A 26 14.36 5.75 -3.10
CA MET A 26 14.95 5.53 -4.42
C MET A 26 16.13 6.46 -4.70
N LYS A 27 16.00 7.75 -4.37
CA LYS A 27 17.08 8.74 -4.52
C LYS A 27 18.28 8.39 -3.64
N LEU A 28 18.05 8.08 -2.37
CA LEU A 28 19.12 7.71 -1.45
C LEU A 28 19.81 6.41 -1.88
N LYS A 29 19.05 5.40 -2.32
CA LYS A 29 19.62 4.16 -2.89
C LYS A 29 20.45 4.42 -4.14
N GLN A 30 20.04 5.35 -5.00
CA GLN A 30 20.84 5.75 -6.17
C GLN A 30 22.14 6.43 -5.75
N GLU A 31 22.13 7.31 -4.76
CA GLU A 31 23.34 7.95 -4.25
C GLU A 31 24.28 6.91 -3.60
N LEU A 32 23.74 6.01 -2.78
CA LEU A 32 24.50 4.96 -2.12
C LEU A 32 25.20 4.05 -3.13
N ARG A 33 24.50 3.64 -4.20
CA ARG A 33 25.10 2.84 -5.28
C ARG A 33 26.31 3.50 -5.93
N LYS A 34 26.31 4.83 -6.09
CA LYS A 34 27.45 5.56 -6.65
C LYS A 34 28.67 5.47 -5.74
N ILE A 35 28.48 5.49 -4.42
CA ILE A 35 29.57 5.40 -3.45
C ILE A 35 30.09 3.97 -3.34
N VAL A 36 29.18 2.99 -3.29
CA VAL A 36 29.52 1.56 -3.22
C VAL A 36 30.24 1.08 -4.50
N ALA A 37 29.96 1.69 -5.65
CA ALA A 37 30.64 1.39 -6.90
C ALA A 37 32.14 1.79 -6.91
N VAL A 38 32.56 2.69 -6.01
CA VAL A 38 33.97 3.06 -5.85
C VAL A 38 34.71 1.92 -5.12
N PRO A 39 35.82 1.39 -5.67
CA PRO A 39 36.60 0.36 -5.00
C PRO A 39 37.07 0.79 -3.60
N ASP A 40 37.08 -0.13 -2.64
CA ASP A 40 37.41 0.18 -1.24
C ASP A 40 38.82 0.77 -1.03
N ALA A 41 39.75 0.46 -1.93
CA ALA A 41 41.11 1.02 -1.96
C ALA A 41 41.12 2.52 -2.27
N GLU A 42 40.13 3.01 -3.03
CA GLU A 42 39.99 4.40 -3.46
C GLU A 42 38.98 5.18 -2.58
N LYS A 43 38.26 4.48 -1.68
CA LYS A 43 37.33 5.11 -0.74
C LYS A 43 38.07 5.96 0.30
N THR A 44 37.97 7.27 0.13
CA THR A 44 38.31 8.26 1.15
C THR A 44 37.45 8.12 2.42
N LYS A 45 37.92 8.67 3.55
CA LYS A 45 37.12 8.73 4.80
C LYS A 45 35.76 9.41 4.60
N LYS A 46 35.68 10.41 3.72
CA LYS A 46 34.41 11.10 3.40
C LYS A 46 33.41 10.18 2.72
N HIS A 47 33.87 9.31 1.81
CA HIS A 47 32.99 8.32 1.17
C HIS A 47 32.36 7.39 2.20
N ARG A 48 33.16 6.84 3.12
CA ARG A 48 32.69 5.93 4.18
C ARG A 48 31.70 6.61 5.13
N GLN A 49 31.97 7.85 5.54
CA GLN A 49 31.04 8.62 6.38
C GLN A 49 29.72 8.92 5.67
N ARG A 50 29.77 9.25 4.37
CA ARG A 50 28.55 9.50 3.58
C ARG A 50 27.77 8.22 3.35
N GLU A 51 28.44 7.10 3.06
CA GLU A 51 27.86 5.76 2.93
C GLU A 51 27.06 5.38 4.18
N GLU A 52 27.68 5.49 5.37
CA GLU A 52 27.03 5.20 6.65
C GLU A 52 25.80 6.10 6.88
N LYS A 53 25.93 7.40 6.60
CA LYS A 53 24.80 8.33 6.75
C LYS A 53 23.64 7.99 5.84
N LEU A 54 23.91 7.62 4.57
CA LEU A 54 22.87 7.22 3.63
C LEU A 54 22.19 5.92 4.07
N ILE A 55 22.93 4.95 4.60
CA ILE A 55 22.37 3.71 5.15
C ILE A 55 21.43 4.02 6.31
N GLN A 56 21.84 4.89 7.24
CA GLN A 56 21.01 5.30 8.38
C GLN A 56 19.73 6.02 7.94
N GLU A 57 19.83 6.96 6.99
CA GLU A 57 18.66 7.67 6.45
C GLU A 57 17.69 6.71 5.73
N ILE A 58 18.19 5.77 4.93
CA ILE A 58 17.37 4.74 4.28
C ILE A 58 16.65 3.88 5.32
N HIS A 59 17.36 3.44 6.37
CA HIS A 59 16.78 2.63 7.43
C HIS A 59 15.62 3.37 8.13
N GLN A 60 15.81 4.64 8.46
CA GLN A 60 14.75 5.46 9.08
C GLN A 60 13.51 5.61 8.18
N LEU A 61 13.70 5.81 6.87
CA LEU A 61 12.58 5.89 5.94
C LEU A 61 11.84 4.57 5.78
N VAL A 62 12.57 3.45 5.80
CA VAL A 62 11.96 2.11 5.79
C VAL A 62 11.13 1.90 7.05
N GLN A 63 11.67 2.25 8.23
CA GLN A 63 10.91 2.19 9.49
C GLN A 63 9.65 3.06 9.42
N LYS A 64 9.75 4.28 8.88
CA LYS A 64 8.59 5.16 8.71
C LYS A 64 7.51 4.52 7.83
N ARG A 65 7.91 3.85 6.75
CA ARG A 65 6.99 3.14 5.86
C ARG A 65 6.35 1.93 6.57
N ASP A 66 7.11 1.21 7.38
CA ASP A 66 6.58 0.07 8.11
C ASP A 66 5.45 0.51 9.06
N PHE A 67 5.55 1.69 9.71
CA PHE A 67 4.42 2.26 10.45
C PHE A 67 3.19 2.57 9.58
N LEU A 68 3.36 3.05 8.35
CA LEU A 68 2.23 3.28 7.44
C LEU A 68 1.53 1.97 7.04
N VAL A 69 2.27 0.86 6.98
CA VAL A 69 1.70 -0.47 6.73
C VAL A 69 0.86 -0.91 7.92
N ASP A 70 1.37 -0.71 9.14
CA ASP A 70 0.62 -1.01 10.36
C ASP A 70 -0.68 -0.18 10.45
N ASP A 71 -0.61 1.12 10.16
CA ASP A 71 -1.78 2.02 10.14
C ASP A 71 -2.80 1.60 9.09
N ALA A 72 -2.36 1.21 7.89
CA ALA A 72 -3.23 0.72 6.82
C ALA A 72 -3.93 -0.59 7.19
N GLU A 73 -3.27 -1.48 7.93
CA GLU A 73 -3.85 -2.74 8.38
C GLU A 73 -4.94 -2.51 9.43
N VAL A 74 -4.72 -1.56 10.35
CA VAL A 74 -5.74 -1.17 11.32
C VAL A 74 -7.00 -0.64 10.62
N GLU A 75 -6.84 0.22 9.62
CA GLU A 75 -7.99 0.76 8.89
C GLU A 75 -8.73 -0.33 8.12
N ARG A 76 -8.00 -1.25 7.48
CA ARG A 76 -8.61 -2.38 6.76
C ARG A 76 -9.46 -3.26 7.68
N LEU A 77 -9.02 -3.51 8.90
CA LEU A 77 -9.78 -4.31 9.87
C LEU A 77 -11.06 -3.59 10.31
N ARG A 78 -10.99 -2.27 10.46
CA ARG A 78 -12.15 -1.44 10.81
C ARG A 78 -13.20 -1.46 9.70
N GLU A 79 -12.80 -1.27 8.45
CA GLU A 79 -13.70 -1.35 7.29
C GLU A 79 -14.46 -2.69 7.25
N GLN A 80 -13.76 -3.79 7.54
CA GLN A 80 -14.39 -5.12 7.56
C GLN A 80 -15.45 -5.30 8.65
N GLU A 81 -15.23 -4.73 9.84
CA GLU A 81 -16.23 -4.80 10.91
C GLU A 81 -17.43 -3.90 10.58
N GLU A 82 -17.19 -2.70 10.03
CA GLU A 82 -18.27 -1.79 9.59
C GLU A 82 -19.15 -2.44 8.50
N ASP A 83 -18.54 -3.12 7.52
CA ASP A 83 -19.28 -3.86 6.48
C ASP A 83 -20.08 -5.04 7.04
N LYS A 84 -19.51 -5.76 8.02
CA LYS A 84 -20.18 -6.89 8.67
C LYS A 84 -21.38 -6.43 9.50
N GLU A 85 -21.24 -5.37 10.29
CA GLU A 85 -22.34 -4.77 11.04
C GLU A 85 -23.47 -4.32 10.10
N MET A 86 -23.12 -3.74 8.95
CA MET A 86 -24.11 -3.34 7.94
C MET A 86 -24.84 -4.55 7.34
N ALA A 87 -24.12 -5.63 7.00
CA ALA A 87 -24.71 -6.85 6.46
C ALA A 87 -25.65 -7.53 7.47
N GLU A 88 -25.24 -7.62 8.74
CA GLU A 88 -26.06 -8.18 9.83
C GLU A 88 -27.33 -7.34 10.05
N PHE A 89 -27.22 -6.01 10.04
CA PHE A 89 -28.36 -5.11 10.16
C PHE A 89 -29.37 -5.30 9.02
N LEU A 90 -28.89 -5.38 7.77
CA LEU A 90 -29.73 -5.59 6.60
C LEU A 90 -30.42 -6.95 6.64
N GLN A 91 -29.69 -8.02 7.02
CA GLN A 91 -30.30 -9.33 7.19
C GLN A 91 -31.43 -9.29 8.22
N GLN A 92 -31.22 -8.70 9.40
CA GLN A 92 -32.25 -8.59 10.43
C GLN A 92 -33.48 -7.79 9.97
N LYS A 93 -33.30 -6.73 9.18
CA LYS A 93 -34.40 -5.88 8.67
C LYS A 93 -35.13 -6.46 7.47
N LEU A 94 -34.45 -7.24 6.63
CA LEU A 94 -34.99 -7.82 5.39
C LEU A 94 -35.47 -9.27 5.54
N SER A 95 -35.14 -9.94 6.65
CA SER A 95 -35.63 -11.29 7.00
C SER A 95 -37.15 -11.48 6.90
N PRO A 96 -38.03 -10.48 7.17
CA PRO A 96 -39.47 -10.65 6.95
C PRO A 96 -39.91 -10.66 5.47
N LEU A 97 -39.03 -10.33 4.52
CA LEU A 97 -39.38 -10.07 3.11
C LEU A 97 -38.81 -11.10 2.10
N SER A 98 -37.96 -12.04 2.52
CA SER A 98 -37.18 -12.90 1.60
C SER A 98 -37.61 -14.38 1.55
N ALA A 99 -38.86 -14.72 1.88
CA ALA A 99 -39.37 -16.09 1.74
C ALA A 99 -39.61 -16.56 0.28
N SER A 100 -39.04 -15.91 -0.74
CA SER A 100 -39.00 -16.45 -2.10
C SER A 100 -37.64 -16.24 -2.76
N SER A 101 -37.00 -17.37 -3.09
CA SER A 101 -35.79 -17.61 -3.89
C SER A 101 -34.49 -16.97 -3.40
N CYS A 102 -33.80 -17.72 -2.56
CA CYS A 102 -32.35 -17.69 -2.40
C CYS A 102 -31.75 -18.53 -3.53
N GLU A 103 -31.15 -17.89 -4.53
CA GLU A 103 -30.16 -18.51 -5.42
C GLU A 103 -28.95 -17.57 -5.45
N ASP A 104 -27.86 -18.04 -4.83
CA ASP A 104 -26.46 -17.74 -5.08
C ASP A 104 -26.09 -16.30 -5.47
N LEU A 105 -25.83 -15.46 -4.47
CA LEU A 105 -24.84 -14.40 -4.61
C LEU A 105 -23.47 -14.94 -4.19
N GLU A 106 -22.91 -15.84 -5.00
CA GLU A 106 -21.45 -15.95 -5.07
C GLU A 106 -20.94 -14.58 -5.51
N ILE A 107 -20.37 -13.81 -4.58
CA ILE A 107 -19.51 -12.68 -4.94
C ILE A 107 -18.30 -13.31 -5.62
N PRO A 108 -18.07 -13.12 -6.94
CA PRO A 108 -16.97 -13.79 -7.61
C PRO A 108 -15.66 -13.19 -7.08
N GLN A 109 -14.92 -14.01 -6.33
CA GLN A 109 -13.53 -13.73 -6.04
C GLN A 109 -12.76 -13.64 -7.37
N SER A 110 -12.32 -12.42 -7.71
CA SER A 110 -11.19 -12.12 -8.61
C SER A 110 -11.24 -12.70 -10.03
N LYS A 111 -11.26 -11.81 -11.04
CA LYS A 111 -10.43 -11.92 -12.29
C LYS A 111 -10.61 -10.74 -13.27
N SER A 112 -10.99 -9.55 -12.81
CA SER A 112 -11.13 -8.39 -13.72
C SER A 112 -9.83 -7.60 -13.93
N TYR A 113 -8.98 -7.44 -12.92
CA TYR A 113 -7.79 -6.56 -13.04
C TYR A 113 -6.54 -7.20 -13.65
N LEU A 114 -6.44 -8.54 -13.66
CA LEU A 114 -5.28 -9.24 -14.25
C LEU A 114 -5.36 -9.36 -15.79
N ASN A 115 -6.55 -9.25 -16.39
CA ASN A 115 -6.69 -9.29 -17.85
C ASN A 115 -6.35 -7.97 -18.54
N LEU A 116 -6.40 -6.83 -17.85
CA LEU A 116 -5.96 -5.56 -18.44
C LEU A 116 -4.44 -5.49 -18.58
N MET A 117 -3.66 -6.10 -17.68
CA MET A 117 -2.19 -6.09 -17.79
C MET A 117 -1.66 -7.01 -18.90
N ASN A 118 -2.40 -8.05 -19.29
CA ASN A 118 -1.98 -8.95 -20.36
C ASN A 118 -2.24 -8.41 -21.78
N ILE A 119 -3.12 -7.41 -21.93
CA ILE A 119 -3.39 -6.79 -23.23
C ILE A 119 -2.34 -5.73 -23.58
N SER A 120 -1.79 -5.00 -22.59
CA SER A 120 -0.74 -4.00 -22.84
C SER A 120 0.63 -4.59 -23.19
N LEU A 121 0.88 -5.88 -22.93
CA LEU A 121 2.15 -6.55 -23.22
C LEU A 121 2.18 -7.24 -24.61
N LEU A 122 1.09 -7.21 -25.37
CA LEU A 122 0.99 -7.84 -26.70
C LEU A 122 0.89 -6.85 -27.86
N THR A 123 1.09 -5.57 -27.61
CA THR A 123 1.20 -4.55 -28.66
C THR A 123 2.43 -3.68 -28.38
N GLU A 124 3.60 -4.14 -28.80
CA GLU A 124 4.31 -3.50 -29.92
C GLU A 124 5.65 -4.21 -30.18
N HIS A 125 5.81 -4.49 -31.46
CA HIS A 125 6.91 -5.11 -32.19
C HIS A 125 7.46 -4.03 -33.14
#